data_AF-A0A2D8CB08-F1
#
_entry.id   AF-A0A2D8CB08-F1
#
_cell.length_a   1.000
_cell.length_b   1.000
_cell.length_c   1.000
_cell.angle_alpha   90.00
_cell.angle_beta   90.00
_cell.angle_gamma   90.00
#
_symmetry.space_group_name_H-M   'P 1'
#
loop_
_entity.id
_entity.type
_entity.pdbx_description
1 polymer ?
#
loop_
_entity_poly.entity_id
_entity_poly.type
_entity_poly.pdbx_seq_one_letter_code
_entity_poly.pdbx_strand_id
1 'polypeptide(L)'
;MFTVVFWKKLWSWIKHYWYFPIIIGLIIFAYISGSSAKEKLFKILTDQKENHKKEIELINNTNVEKEEIKKEIIEKHKEEIERIEKEHNVQIQDLEEEKQEELLSTIEQKKDKPDDLAKDIAALLNAKHVE
;
A
#
# COMPACT_ATOMS: atom_id res chain seq x y z
N MET A 1 81.03 -1.08 -23.63
CA MET A 1 81.41 -2.51 -23.40
C MET A 1 80.69 -3.18 -22.22
N PHE A 2 80.04 -2.46 -21.29
CA PHE A 2 79.39 -3.09 -20.12
C PHE A 2 78.05 -3.77 -20.40
N THR A 3 77.34 -3.40 -21.47
CA THR A 3 76.02 -3.94 -21.80
C THR A 3 76.06 -5.40 -22.26
N VAL A 4 77.00 -5.75 -23.15
CA VAL A 4 77.08 -7.12 -23.71
C VAL A 4 77.45 -8.15 -22.65
N VAL A 5 78.37 -7.80 -21.73
CA VAL A 5 78.79 -8.68 -20.63
C VAL A 5 77.66 -8.84 -19.61
N PHE A 6 76.94 -7.75 -19.30
CA PHE A 6 75.79 -7.79 -18.40
C PHE A 6 74.66 -8.65 -18.97
N TRP A 7 74.32 -8.51 -20.25
CA TRP A 7 73.30 -9.31 -20.91
C TRP A 7 73.65 -10.80 -20.97
N LYS A 8 74.92 -11.14 -21.20
CA LYS A 8 75.37 -12.56 -21.13
C LYS A 8 75.24 -13.13 -19.72
N LYS A 9 75.59 -12.35 -18.69
CA LYS A 9 75.47 -12.76 -17.28
C LYS A 9 74.00 -12.90 -16.87
N LEU A 10 73.16 -11.96 -17.28
CA LEU A 10 71.72 -11.98 -17.06
C LEU A 10 71.06 -13.15 -17.78
N TRP A 11 71.47 -13.47 -19.01
CA TRP A 11 70.99 -14.62 -19.77
C TRP A 11 71.38 -15.95 -19.12
N SER A 12 72.63 -16.07 -18.67
CA SER A 12 73.09 -17.26 -17.93
C SER A 12 72.35 -17.39 -16.59
N TRP A 13 72.04 -16.27 -15.95
CA TRP A 13 71.30 -16.24 -14.70
C TRP A 13 69.84 -16.62 -14.90
N ILE A 14 69.15 -16.10 -15.92
CA ILE A 14 67.77 -16.48 -16.27
C ILE A 14 67.68 -17.97 -16.59
N LYS A 15 68.68 -18.55 -17.28
CA LYS A 15 68.72 -20.00 -17.53
C LYS A 15 68.84 -20.82 -16.25
N HIS A 16 69.56 -20.33 -15.25
CA HIS A 16 69.75 -21.01 -13.97
C HIS A 16 68.55 -20.80 -13.03
N TYR A 17 67.98 -19.59 -13.05
CA TYR A 17 66.91 -19.12 -12.18
C TYR A 17 65.62 -18.86 -12.98
N TRP A 18 65.24 -19.81 -13.84
CA TRP A 18 64.10 -19.70 -14.75
C TRP A 18 62.75 -19.53 -14.03
N TYR A 19 62.68 -19.92 -12.76
CA TYR A 19 61.51 -19.72 -11.89
C TYR A 19 61.34 -18.26 -11.42
N PHE A 20 62.41 -17.47 -11.40
CA PHE A 20 62.38 -16.08 -10.96
C PHE A 20 61.49 -15.16 -11.82
N PRO A 21 61.56 -15.18 -13.17
CA PRO A 21 60.62 -14.43 -14.00
C PRO A 21 59.16 -14.90 -13.86
N ILE A 22 58.93 -16.19 -13.57
CA ILE A 22 57.59 -16.73 -13.33
C ILE A 22 57.00 -16.15 -12.03
N ILE A 23 57.79 -16.13 -10.95
CA ILE A 23 57.37 -15.57 -9.66
C ILE A 23 57.06 -14.07 -9.79
N ILE A 24 57.90 -13.31 -10.50
CA ILE A 24 57.65 -11.89 -10.77
C ILE A 24 56.36 -11.70 -11.57
N GLY A 25 56.12 -12.53 -12.60
CA GLY A 25 54.89 -12.51 -13.37
C GLY A 25 53.66 -12.74 -12.50
N LEU A 26 53.70 -13.71 -11.58
CA LEU A 26 52.62 -13.98 -10.65
C LEU A 26 52.35 -12.83 -9.68
N ILE A 27 53.40 -12.17 -9.17
CA ILE A 27 53.25 -11.01 -8.27
C ILE A 27 52.60 -9.84 -9.00
N ILE A 28 53.04 -9.54 -10.23
CA ILE A 28 52.45 -8.47 -11.05
C ILE A 28 50.99 -8.80 -11.37
N PHE A 29 50.70 -10.05 -11.75
CA PHE A 29 49.34 -10.50 -12.02
C PHE A 29 48.44 -10.36 -10.79
N ALA A 30 48.91 -10.79 -9.60
CA ALA A 30 48.16 -10.66 -8.35
C ALA A 30 47.90 -9.19 -7.99
N TYR A 31 48.87 -8.30 -8.21
CA TYR A 31 48.73 -6.87 -7.95
C TYR A 31 47.67 -6.21 -8.86
N ILE A 32 47.72 -6.51 -10.16
CA ILE A 32 46.77 -5.96 -11.15
C ILE A 32 45.37 -6.57 -10.97
N SER A 33 45.29 -7.87 -10.70
CA SER A 33 44.01 -8.56 -10.52
C SER A 33 43.33 -8.16 -9.20
N GLY A 34 44.13 -7.88 -8.15
CA GLY A 34 43.62 -7.43 -6.86
C GLY A 34 42.95 -6.06 -6.88
N SER A 35 43.43 -5.10 -7.69
CA SER A 35 42.80 -3.75 -7.76
C SER A 35 41.48 -3.77 -8.53
N SER A 36 41.46 -4.42 -9.69
CA SER A 36 40.25 -4.52 -10.53
C SER A 36 39.14 -5.35 -9.88
N ALA A 37 39.47 -6.41 -9.13
CA ALA A 37 38.49 -7.18 -8.38
C ALA A 37 37.86 -6.36 -7.25
N LYS A 38 38.65 -5.56 -6.54
CA LYS A 38 38.14 -4.69 -5.46
C LYS A 38 37.16 -3.66 -6.00
N GLU A 39 37.48 -3.00 -7.10
CA GLU A 39 36.61 -1.98 -7.70
C GLU A 39 35.26 -2.56 -8.13
N LYS A 40 35.25 -3.76 -8.74
CA LYS A 40 34.02 -4.46 -9.10
C LYS A 40 33.17 -4.84 -7.88
N LEU A 41 33.81 -5.34 -6.82
CA LEU A 41 33.11 -5.69 -5.58
C LEU A 41 32.54 -4.45 -4.90
N PHE A 42 33.31 -3.36 -4.83
CA PHE A 42 32.81 -2.08 -4.31
C PHE A 42 31.62 -1.57 -5.11
N LYS A 43 31.69 -1.64 -6.44
CA LYS A 43 30.57 -1.24 -7.31
C LYS A 43 29.32 -2.07 -7.05
N ILE A 44 29.45 -3.39 -6.96
CA ILE A 44 28.30 -4.27 -6.64
C ILE A 44 27.70 -3.91 -5.28
N LEU A 45 28.53 -3.67 -4.26
CA LEU A 45 28.05 -3.29 -2.93
C LEU A 45 27.36 -1.91 -2.93
N THR A 46 27.90 -0.94 -3.66
CA THR A 46 27.26 0.38 -3.78
C THR A 46 25.95 0.29 -4.54
N ASP A 47 25.89 -0.49 -5.62
CA ASP A 47 24.69 -0.70 -6.42
C ASP A 47 23.62 -1.41 -5.57
N GLN A 48 23.99 -2.43 -4.79
CA GLN A 48 23.07 -3.10 -3.86
C GLN A 48 22.53 -2.14 -2.80
N LYS A 49 23.40 -1.31 -2.20
CA LYS A 49 22.98 -0.32 -1.20
C LYS A 49 22.03 0.71 -1.80
N GLU A 50 22.31 1.18 -3.01
CA GLU A 50 21.45 2.14 -3.70
C GLU A 50 20.09 1.53 -4.05
N ASN A 51 20.08 0.30 -4.58
CA ASN A 51 18.83 -0.41 -4.89
C ASN A 51 17.99 -0.65 -3.64
N HIS A 52 18.60 -1.12 -2.55
CA HIS A 52 17.88 -1.30 -1.28
C HIS A 52 17.30 0.03 -0.77
N LYS A 53 18.02 1.14 -0.92
CA LYS A 53 17.49 2.47 -0.55
C LYS A 53 16.26 2.83 -1.40
N LYS A 54 16.30 2.60 -2.71
CA LYS A 54 15.18 2.85 -3.63
C LYS A 54 13.98 1.96 -3.31
N GLU A 55 14.21 0.69 -2.97
CA GLU A 55 13.15 -0.24 -2.57
C GLU A 55 12.44 0.24 -1.29
N ILE A 56 13.19 0.64 -0.27
CA ILE A 56 12.61 1.18 0.97
C ILE A 56 11.85 2.48 0.71
N GLU A 57 12.38 3.36 -0.13
CA GLU A 57 11.71 4.61 -0.51
C GLU A 57 10.39 4.34 -1.24
N LEU A 58 10.38 3.39 -2.19
CA LEU A 58 9.18 2.97 -2.89
C LEU A 58 8.15 2.37 -1.92
N ILE A 59 8.57 1.46 -1.02
CA ILE A 59 7.69 0.85 -0.02
C ILE A 59 7.05 1.92 0.87
N ASN A 60 7.85 2.88 1.34
CA ASN A 60 7.36 3.96 2.19
C ASN A 60 6.35 4.84 1.44
N ASN A 61 6.68 5.27 0.22
CA ASN A 61 5.78 6.08 -0.59
C ASN A 61 4.46 5.35 -0.89
N THR A 62 4.53 4.07 -1.27
CA THR A 62 3.33 3.25 -1.50
C THR A 62 2.51 3.06 -0.22
N ASN A 63 3.14 2.94 0.95
CA ASN A 63 2.41 2.83 2.21
C ASN A 63 1.70 4.14 2.57
N VAL A 64 2.34 5.29 2.38
CA VAL A 64 1.71 6.60 2.59
C VAL A 64 0.52 6.78 1.67
N GLU A 65 0.67 6.50 0.37
CA GLU A 65 -0.42 6.59 -0.61
C GLU A 65 -1.59 5.65 -0.26
N LYS A 66 -1.30 4.42 0.17
CA LYS A 66 -2.31 3.48 0.65
C LYS A 66 -3.05 3.97 1.89
N GLU A 67 -2.34 4.60 2.82
CA GLU A 67 -2.97 5.18 4.01
C GLU A 67 -3.89 6.36 3.66
N GLU A 68 -3.48 7.22 2.73
CA GLU A 68 -4.30 8.33 2.24
C GLU A 68 -5.57 7.82 1.55
N ILE A 69 -5.44 6.88 0.61
CA ILE A 69 -6.59 6.26 -0.07
C ILE A 69 -7.51 5.58 0.95
N LYS A 70 -6.96 4.89 1.95
CA LYS A 70 -7.76 4.25 2.99
C LYS A 70 -8.54 5.27 3.82
N LYS A 71 -7.94 6.41 4.17
CA LYS A 71 -8.63 7.50 4.88
C LYS A 71 -9.76 8.08 4.03
N GLU A 72 -9.49 8.35 2.76
CA GLU A 72 -10.51 8.87 1.83
C GLU A 72 -11.70 7.92 1.68
N ILE A 73 -11.44 6.61 1.56
CA ILE A 73 -12.51 5.60 1.49
C ILE A 73 -13.33 5.56 2.78
N ILE A 74 -12.67 5.60 3.94
CA ILE A 74 -13.37 5.62 5.24
C ILE A 74 -14.24 6.87 5.38
N GLU A 75 -13.72 8.02 4.98
CA GLU A 75 -14.44 9.29 5.03
C GLU A 75 -15.67 9.27 4.11
N LYS A 76 -15.51 8.87 2.84
CA LYS A 76 -16.63 8.71 1.90
C LYS A 76 -17.69 7.73 2.40
N HIS A 77 -17.26 6.60 2.97
CA HIS A 77 -18.19 5.61 3.50
C HIS A 77 -18.98 6.17 4.70
N LYS A 78 -18.32 6.93 5.57
CA LYS A 78 -18.97 7.61 6.69
C LYS A 78 -19.99 8.65 6.20
N GLU A 79 -19.62 9.49 5.23
CA GLU A 79 -20.54 10.46 4.62
C GLU A 79 -21.75 9.78 4.00
N GLU A 80 -21.55 8.64 3.33
CA GLU A 80 -22.63 7.88 2.72
C GLU A 80 -23.57 7.27 3.77
N ILE A 81 -23.04 6.73 4.86
CA ILE A 81 -23.85 6.27 6.00
C ILE A 81 -24.65 7.43 6.60
N GLU A 82 -24.01 8.57 6.88
CA GLU A 82 -24.71 9.73 7.45
C GLU A 82 -25.81 10.26 6.53
N ARG A 83 -25.61 10.21 5.21
CA ARG A 83 -26.64 10.56 4.24
C ARG A 83 -27.81 9.57 4.28
N ILE A 84 -27.53 8.27 4.28
CA ILE A 84 -28.57 7.23 4.36
C ILE A 84 -29.36 7.37 5.66
N GLU A 85 -28.71 7.61 6.79
CA GLU A 85 -29.38 7.81 8.08
C GLU A 85 -30.28 9.06 8.06
N LYS A 86 -29.81 10.17 7.49
CA LYS A 86 -30.63 11.39 7.33
C LYS A 86 -31.84 11.14 6.43
N GLU A 87 -31.64 10.53 5.27
CA GLU A 87 -32.72 10.20 4.33
C GLU A 87 -33.74 9.27 4.97
N HIS A 88 -33.28 8.25 5.70
CA HIS A 88 -34.16 7.33 6.42
C HIS A 88 -34.92 8.04 7.54
N ASN A 89 -34.28 8.92 8.31
CA ASN A 89 -34.95 9.65 9.40
C ASN A 89 -36.03 10.60 8.86
N VAL A 90 -35.76 11.29 7.73
CA VAL A 90 -36.77 12.11 7.04
C VAL A 90 -37.92 11.25 6.55
N GLN A 91 -37.65 10.12 5.89
CA GLN A 91 -38.70 9.21 5.43
C GLN A 91 -39.56 8.66 6.57
N ILE A 92 -38.99 8.40 7.74
CA ILE A 92 -39.75 7.97 8.92
C ILE A 92 -40.65 9.09 9.45
N GLN A 93 -40.16 10.33 9.49
CA GLN A 93 -40.95 11.48 9.90
C GLN A 93 -42.12 11.73 8.94
N ASP A 94 -41.85 11.72 7.63
CA ASP A 94 -42.87 11.89 6.60
C ASP A 94 -43.94 10.79 6.70
N LEU A 95 -43.54 9.53 6.93
CA LEU A 95 -44.46 8.40 7.12
C LEU A 95 -45.30 8.54 8.41
N GLU A 96 -44.73 9.12 9.47
CA GLU A 96 -45.44 9.36 10.72
C GLU A 96 -46.47 10.49 10.57
N GLU A 97 -46.12 11.57 9.86
CA GLU A 97 -47.04 12.65 9.51
C GLU A 97 -48.18 12.15 8.61
N GLU A 98 -47.88 11.38 7.56
CA GLU A 98 -48.89 10.78 6.66
C GLU A 98 -49.87 9.91 7.45
N LYS A 99 -49.37 9.06 8.37
CA LYS A 99 -50.22 8.25 9.25
C LYS A 99 -51.10 9.10 10.16
N GLN A 100 -50.59 10.21 10.69
CA GLN A 100 -51.38 11.11 11.54
C GLN A 100 -52.49 11.81 10.73
N GLU A 101 -52.20 12.28 9.52
CA GLU A 101 -53.20 12.86 8.63
C GLU A 101 -54.27 11.83 8.23
N GLU A 102 -53.86 10.60 7.89
CA GLU A 102 -54.78 9.52 7.54
C GLU A 102 -55.70 9.16 8.72
N LEU A 103 -55.17 9.10 9.94
CA LEU A 103 -55.96 8.90 11.17
C LEU A 103 -56.95 10.04 11.39
N LEU A 104 -56.53 11.30 11.26
CA LEU A 104 -57.41 12.46 11.42
C LEU A 104 -58.54 12.45 10.38
N SER A 105 -58.22 12.18 9.11
CA SER A 105 -59.22 12.09 8.05
C SER A 105 -60.23 10.97 8.28
N THR A 106 -59.76 9.81 8.77
CA THR A 106 -60.63 8.67 9.11
C THR A 106 -61.56 9.01 10.29
N ILE A 107 -61.06 9.69 11.31
CA ILE A 107 -61.85 10.21 12.43
C ILE A 107 -62.90 11.18 11.95
N GLU A 108 -62.57 12.11 11.04
CA GLU A 108 -63.52 13.08 10.50
C GLU A 108 -64.62 12.46 9.63
N GLN A 109 -64.29 11.47 8.80
CA GLN A 109 -65.24 10.83 7.91
C GLN A 109 -66.22 9.90 8.64
N LYS A 110 -65.84 9.34 9.79
CA LYS A 110 -66.64 8.34 10.52
C LYS A 110 -67.13 8.79 11.91
N LYS A 111 -67.21 10.10 12.15
CA LYS A 111 -67.72 10.68 13.43
C LYS A 111 -69.06 10.13 13.89
N ASP A 112 -69.94 9.74 12.95
CA ASP A 112 -71.30 9.28 13.25
C ASP A 112 -71.43 7.75 13.47
N LYS A 113 -70.33 6.99 13.35
CA LYS A 113 -70.30 5.52 13.52
C LYS A 113 -69.09 5.05 14.35
N PRO A 114 -69.20 5.07 15.69
CA PRO A 114 -68.07 4.81 16.58
C PRO A 114 -67.49 3.39 16.47
N ASP A 115 -68.32 2.36 16.24
CA ASP A 115 -67.86 0.97 16.12
C ASP A 115 -67.04 0.72 14.83
N ASP A 116 -67.49 1.30 13.71
CA ASP A 116 -66.78 1.23 12.42
C ASP A 116 -65.46 2.03 12.46
N LEU A 117 -65.43 3.12 13.24
CA LEU A 117 -64.23 3.93 13.43
C LEU A 117 -63.16 3.19 14.25
N ALA A 118 -63.54 2.53 15.34
CA ALA A 118 -62.63 1.77 16.19
C ALA A 118 -61.96 0.60 15.46
N LYS A 119 -62.68 -0.02 14.52
CA LYS A 119 -62.17 -1.11 13.68
C LYS A 119 -61.12 -0.63 12.68
N ASP A 120 -61.36 0.50 12.02
CA ASP A 120 -60.45 1.05 11.02
C ASP A 120 -59.18 1.65 11.63
N ILE A 121 -59.30 2.32 12.78
CA ILE A 121 -58.13 2.84 13.53
C ILE A 121 -57.25 1.67 14.02
N ALA A 122 -57.85 0.57 14.48
CA ALA A 122 -57.11 -0.62 14.89
C ALA A 122 -56.36 -1.27 13.72
N ALA A 123 -56.96 -1.31 12.53
CA ALA A 123 -56.32 -1.79 11.31
C ALA A 123 -55.15 -0.89 10.87
N LEU A 124 -55.33 0.44 10.90
CA LEU A 124 -54.30 1.44 10.56
C LEU A 124 -53.09 1.39 11.50
N LEU A 125 -53.34 1.24 12.80
CA LEU A 125 -52.29 1.14 13.81
C LEU A 125 -51.70 -0.27 13.95
N ASN A 126 -52.20 -1.23 13.16
CA ASN A 126 -51.87 -2.66 13.26
C ASN A 126 -52.01 -3.18 14.71
N ALA A 127 -52.94 -2.61 15.46
CA ALA A 127 -53.21 -2.94 16.86
C ALA A 127 -54.33 -3.98 16.92
N LYS A 128 -54.19 -4.95 17.85
CA LYS A 128 -55.20 -6.00 18.01
C LYS A 128 -56.50 -5.41 18.56
N HIS A 129 -57.55 -5.38 17.74
CA HIS A 129 -58.89 -4.95 18.15
C HIS A 129 -59.40 -5.90 19.25
N VAL A 130 -59.83 -5.34 20.40
CA VAL A 130 -60.46 -6.10 21.49
C VAL A 130 -61.93 -5.67 21.50
N GLU A 131 -62.80 -6.63 21.17
CA GLU A 131 -64.27 -6.53 21.22
C GLU A 131 -64.79 -6.26 22.63
#